data_AF-A0A662NXI0-F1
#
_entry.id   AF-A0A662NXI0-F1
#
_cell.length_a   1.000
_cell.length_b   1.000
_cell.length_c   1.000
_cell.angle_alpha   90.00
_cell.angle_beta   90.00
_cell.angle_gamma   90.00
#
_symmetry.space_group_name_H-M   'P 1'
#
loop_
_entity.id
_entity.type
_entity.pdbx_description
1 polymer ?
#
loop_
_entity_poly.entity_id
_entity_poly.type
_entity_poly.pdbx_seq_one_letter_code
_entity_poly.pdbx_strand_id
1 'polypeptide(L)'
;MHMEEISNRALINLSFSMDSPLHLGAETEGTIKKVLLFKTRGRRTPIVPSESIKGVLRYMATSIAKSINWANEIERKVVESHCKDEHPGVQGLNEGEIDNLIKKVFGSREIELTDKEKRELYLSLNCPICRIFGSKEISGKLNITDGIIISRDQLENQEWAWIRQLIPKELG
;
A
#
# COMPACT_ATOMS: atom_id res chain seq x y z
N MET A 1 7.03 -9.85 -3.40
CA MET A 1 8.17 -9.85 -4.35
C MET A 1 8.17 -8.53 -5.12
N HIS A 2 9.32 -7.84 -5.22
CA HIS A 2 9.45 -6.67 -6.09
C HIS A 2 9.85 -7.11 -7.49
N MET A 3 8.96 -6.89 -8.46
CA MET A 3 9.12 -7.38 -9.84
C MET A 3 9.85 -6.41 -10.77
N GLU A 4 10.01 -5.16 -10.36
CA GLU A 4 10.66 -4.11 -11.14
C GLU A 4 11.80 -3.50 -10.32
N GLU A 5 12.90 -3.17 -10.98
CA GLU A 5 14.01 -2.44 -10.37
C GLU A 5 13.59 -0.99 -10.09
N ILE A 6 13.91 -0.48 -8.91
CA ILE A 6 13.55 0.89 -8.52
C ILE A 6 14.45 1.85 -9.29
N SER A 7 13.95 2.35 -10.42
CA SER A 7 14.65 3.36 -11.22
C SER A 7 14.44 4.77 -10.68
N ASN A 8 13.25 5.07 -10.14
CA ASN A 8 12.86 6.39 -9.68
C ASN A 8 11.86 6.31 -8.51
N ARG A 9 11.92 7.28 -7.60
CA ARG A 9 10.98 7.41 -6.48
C ARG A 9 10.51 8.85 -6.33
N ALA A 10 9.21 9.07 -6.47
CA ALA A 10 8.59 10.33 -6.09
C ALA A 10 8.37 10.38 -4.57
N LEU A 11 8.74 11.49 -3.94
CA LEU A 11 8.52 11.75 -2.51
C LEU A 11 7.45 12.85 -2.38
N ILE A 12 6.37 12.52 -1.69
CA ILE A 12 5.25 13.45 -1.44
C ILE A 12 5.07 13.58 0.06
N ASN A 13 5.06 14.82 0.55
CA ASN A 13 4.80 15.12 1.96
C ASN A 13 3.43 15.72 2.10
N LEU A 14 2.62 15.11 2.95
CA LEU A 14 1.26 15.53 3.21
C LEU A 14 1.19 16.00 4.66
N SER A 15 0.57 17.15 4.86
CA SER A 15 0.24 17.68 6.19
C SER A 15 -1.27 17.80 6.29
N PHE A 16 -1.83 17.25 7.36
CA PHE A 16 -3.28 17.22 7.58
C PHE A 16 -3.61 18.03 8.82
N SER A 17 -4.67 18.84 8.74
CA SER A 17 -5.33 19.43 9.91
C SER A 17 -6.46 18.52 10.37
N MET A 18 -6.68 18.44 11.69
CA MET A 18 -7.82 17.73 12.25
C MET A 18 -8.97 18.70 12.46
N ASP A 19 -10.07 18.52 11.72
CA ASP A 19 -11.29 19.30 11.90
C ASP A 19 -12.17 18.76 13.03
N SER A 20 -11.94 17.51 13.44
CA SER A 20 -12.62 16.82 14.54
C SER A 20 -11.65 15.92 15.31
N PRO A 21 -11.96 15.52 16.56
CA PRO A 21 -11.12 14.59 17.32
C PRO A 21 -10.84 13.29 16.56
N LEU A 22 -9.56 12.92 16.43
CA LEU A 22 -9.13 11.70 15.78
C LEU A 22 -9.11 10.52 16.77
N HIS A 23 -9.80 9.43 16.43
CA HIS A 23 -9.71 8.18 17.16
C HIS A 23 -8.97 7.13 16.34
N LEU A 24 -7.89 6.58 16.90
CA LEU A 24 -7.19 5.41 16.37
C LEU A 24 -7.36 4.28 17.37
N GLY A 25 -8.01 3.20 16.95
CA GLY A 25 -8.11 1.99 17.75
C GLY A 25 -6.75 1.29 17.82
N ALA A 26 -6.31 0.93 19.02
CA ALA A 26 -5.28 -0.08 19.21
C ALA A 26 -5.93 -1.33 19.79
N GLU A 27 -5.27 -2.48 19.64
CA GLU A 27 -5.72 -3.73 20.26
C GLU A 27 -6.08 -3.51 21.74
N THR A 28 -7.30 -3.92 22.08
CA THR A 28 -7.87 -3.80 23.43
C THR A 28 -7.48 -5.03 24.24
N GLU A 29 -6.68 -4.84 25.29
CA GLU A 29 -6.69 -5.74 26.44
C GLU A 29 -7.64 -5.11 27.48
N GLY A 30 -8.91 -5.57 27.48
CA GLY A 30 -9.93 -5.06 28.40
C GLY A 30 -10.39 -3.63 28.10
N THR A 31 -10.64 -2.85 29.15
CA THR A 31 -11.27 -1.50 29.08
C THR A 31 -10.28 -0.37 28.73
N ILE A 32 -8.98 -0.66 28.64
CA ILE A 32 -7.92 0.34 28.46
C ILE A 32 -7.53 0.41 26.99
N LYS A 33 -7.77 1.57 26.36
CA LYS A 33 -7.33 1.86 24.99
C LYS A 33 -5.82 2.14 24.98
N LYS A 34 -5.03 1.32 24.31
CA LYS A 34 -3.59 1.58 24.10
C LYS A 34 -3.43 2.70 23.07
N VAL A 35 -2.53 3.64 23.31
CA VAL A 35 -2.13 4.64 22.30
C VAL A 35 -0.73 4.26 21.84
N LEU A 36 -0.54 4.15 20.53
CA LEU A 36 0.77 3.88 19.95
C LEU A 36 1.64 5.14 20.11
N LEU A 37 2.65 5.03 20.97
CA LEU A 37 3.60 6.10 21.27
C LEU A 37 4.98 5.71 20.74
N PHE A 38 5.60 6.59 19.99
CA PHE A 38 6.98 6.43 19.53
C PHE A 38 7.91 7.42 20.25
N LYS A 39 9.16 7.02 20.49
CA LYS A 39 10.15 7.90 21.16
C LYS A 39 10.83 8.79 20.13
N THR A 40 10.42 10.05 20.04
CA THR A 40 11.03 11.04 19.15
C THR A 40 11.75 12.09 19.99
N ARG A 41 13.07 12.26 19.79
CA ARG A 41 13.91 13.23 20.53
C ARG A 41 13.75 13.16 22.05
N GLY A 42 13.64 11.95 22.60
CA GLY A 42 13.50 11.73 24.05
C GLY A 42 12.08 11.84 24.60
N ARG A 43 11.09 12.28 23.80
CA ARG A 43 9.67 12.38 24.21
C ARG A 43 8.84 11.26 23.59
N ARG A 44 7.81 10.79 24.29
CA ARG A 44 6.82 9.84 23.76
C ARG A 44 5.76 10.63 23.00
N THR A 45 5.71 10.46 21.69
CA THR A 45 4.76 11.16 20.81
C THR A 45 3.78 10.17 20.21
N PRO A 46 2.47 10.44 20.23
CA PRO A 46 1.49 9.63 19.52
C PRO A 46 1.74 9.65 18.01
N ILE A 47 1.56 8.48 17.37
CA ILE A 47 1.70 8.32 15.93
C ILE A 47 0.38 7.86 15.32
N VAL A 48 0.19 8.19 14.04
CA VAL A 48 -0.80 7.56 13.18
C VAL A 48 -0.09 6.44 12.41
N PRO A 49 -0.43 5.16 12.64
CA PRO A 49 0.26 4.06 11.96
C PRO A 49 0.12 4.16 10.44
N SER A 50 1.21 3.90 9.72
CA SER A 50 1.24 3.85 8.26
C SER A 50 0.17 2.91 7.70
N GLU A 51 -0.04 1.76 8.34
CA GLU A 51 -1.04 0.77 7.95
C GLU A 51 -2.47 1.29 8.09
N SER A 52 -2.76 2.15 9.08
CA SER A 52 -4.07 2.80 9.20
C SER A 52 -4.31 3.76 8.04
N ILE A 53 -3.32 4.59 7.71
CA ILE A 53 -3.39 5.53 6.58
C ILE A 53 -3.52 4.75 5.27
N LYS A 54 -2.70 3.72 5.09
CA LYS A 54 -2.71 2.85 3.90
C LYS A 54 -4.05 2.15 3.73
N GLY A 55 -4.65 1.67 4.81
CA GLY A 55 -5.97 1.03 4.79
C GLY A 55 -7.07 1.98 4.33
N VAL A 56 -7.10 3.21 4.87
CA VAL A 56 -8.08 4.24 4.46
C VAL A 56 -7.89 4.60 2.98
N LEU A 57 -6.65 4.88 2.55
CA LEU A 57 -6.35 5.21 1.16
C LEU A 57 -6.69 4.06 0.22
N ARG A 58 -6.40 2.81 0.60
CA ARG A 58 -6.78 1.63 -0.18
C ARG A 58 -8.30 1.56 -0.31
N TYR A 59 -9.04 1.72 0.78
CA TYR A 59 -10.51 1.71 0.76
C TYR A 59 -11.09 2.78 -0.18
N MET A 60 -10.56 4.01 -0.09
CA MET A 60 -10.96 5.10 -0.99
C MET A 60 -10.63 4.77 -2.44
N ALA A 61 -9.42 4.28 -2.72
CA ALA A 61 -9.00 3.89 -4.05
C ALA A 61 -9.85 2.75 -4.62
N THR A 62 -10.22 1.75 -3.80
CA THR A 62 -11.15 0.68 -4.20
C THR A 62 -12.53 1.26 -4.57
N SER A 63 -13.04 2.20 -3.77
CA SER A 63 -14.33 2.84 -4.02
C SER A 63 -14.32 3.63 -5.33
N ILE A 64 -13.24 4.38 -5.59
CA ILE A 64 -13.03 5.11 -6.85
C ILE A 64 -12.88 4.12 -8.02
N ALA A 65 -12.07 3.08 -7.86
CA ALA A 65 -11.84 2.10 -8.92
C ALA A 65 -13.14 1.41 -9.33
N LYS A 66 -14.01 1.06 -8.37
CA LYS A 66 -15.32 0.44 -8.66
C LYS A 66 -16.33 1.38 -9.32
N SER A 67 -16.12 2.70 -9.29
CA SER A 67 -16.98 3.67 -9.98
C SER A 67 -16.48 4.07 -11.37
N ILE A 68 -15.25 3.70 -11.72
CA ILE A 68 -14.68 3.98 -13.05
C ILE A 68 -15.25 3.01 -14.09
N ASN A 69 -15.56 3.53 -15.28
CA ASN A 69 -15.86 2.69 -16.44
C ASN A 69 -14.57 2.21 -17.11
N TRP A 70 -14.16 0.99 -16.80
CA TRP A 70 -12.93 0.38 -17.33
C TRP A 70 -13.13 -0.09 -18.78
N ALA A 71 -12.24 0.35 -19.68
CA ALA A 71 -12.26 -0.09 -21.07
C ALA A 71 -11.83 -1.56 -21.24
N ASN A 72 -10.95 -2.05 -20.37
CA ASN A 72 -10.47 -3.42 -20.38
C ASN A 72 -11.39 -4.32 -19.52
N GLU A 73 -11.95 -5.36 -20.14
CA GLU A 73 -12.85 -6.30 -19.47
C GLU A 73 -12.19 -7.06 -18.31
N ILE A 74 -10.89 -7.39 -18.43
CA ILE A 74 -10.15 -8.08 -17.38
C ILE A 74 -10.00 -7.14 -16.17
N GLU A 75 -9.54 -5.91 -16.39
CA GLU A 75 -9.41 -4.92 -15.31
C GLU A 75 -10.75 -4.68 -14.62
N ARG A 76 -11.84 -4.56 -15.40
CA ARG A 76 -13.20 -4.42 -14.86
C ARG A 76 -13.57 -5.58 -13.93
N LYS A 77 -13.45 -6.83 -14.39
CA LYS A 77 -13.77 -8.03 -13.60
C LYS A 77 -12.92 -8.11 -12.34
N VAL A 78 -11.62 -7.83 -12.46
CA VAL A 78 -10.67 -7.86 -11.35
C VAL A 78 -11.05 -6.81 -10.30
N VAL A 79 -11.32 -5.57 -10.71
CA VAL A 79 -11.73 -4.49 -9.81
C VAL A 79 -13.06 -4.77 -9.12
N GLU A 80 -14.06 -5.26 -9.88
CA GLU A 80 -15.37 -5.63 -9.33
C GLU A 80 -15.23 -6.69 -8.22
N SER A 81 -14.43 -7.72 -8.49
CA SER A 81 -14.17 -8.82 -7.56
C SER A 81 -13.28 -8.47 -6.37
N HIS A 82 -12.51 -7.37 -6.44
CA HIS A 82 -11.49 -7.04 -5.46
C HIS A 82 -12.09 -6.90 -4.06
N CYS A 83 -11.53 -7.67 -3.12
CA CYS A 83 -11.87 -7.67 -1.71
C CYS A 83 -10.59 -7.75 -0.87
N LYS A 84 -10.24 -6.63 -0.21
CA LYS A 84 -9.01 -6.44 0.58
C LYS A 84 -7.73 -6.64 -0.23
N ASP A 85 -7.25 -7.86 -0.31
CA ASP A 85 -6.01 -8.30 -0.93
C ASP A 85 -6.21 -9.55 -1.80
N GLU A 86 -7.46 -9.92 -2.08
CA GLU A 86 -7.84 -11.09 -2.88
C GLU A 86 -8.90 -10.74 -3.94
N HIS A 87 -9.04 -11.63 -4.93
CA HIS A 87 -9.97 -11.50 -6.06
C HIS A 87 -10.94 -12.70 -6.15
N PRO A 88 -11.87 -12.86 -5.18
CA PRO A 88 -12.79 -13.98 -5.17
C PRO A 88 -13.72 -13.98 -6.40
N GLY A 89 -13.85 -15.14 -7.04
CA GLY A 89 -14.88 -15.38 -8.05
C GLY A 89 -14.55 -14.94 -9.48
N VAL A 90 -13.33 -14.49 -9.79
CA VAL A 90 -12.95 -14.12 -11.18
C VAL A 90 -12.74 -15.34 -12.07
N GLN A 91 -13.79 -15.87 -12.69
CA GLN A 91 -13.73 -17.05 -13.57
C GLN A 91 -13.45 -16.69 -15.03
N GLY A 92 -13.15 -17.71 -15.85
CA GLY A 92 -12.97 -17.58 -17.30
C GLY A 92 -11.65 -16.95 -17.72
N LEU A 93 -10.61 -17.09 -16.88
CA LEU A 93 -9.25 -16.69 -17.24
C LEU A 93 -8.64 -17.74 -18.18
N ASN A 94 -7.90 -17.28 -19.19
CA ASN A 94 -7.19 -18.17 -20.09
C ASN A 94 -5.91 -18.66 -19.40
N GLU A 95 -5.82 -19.95 -19.10
CA GLU A 95 -4.64 -20.56 -18.46
C GLU A 95 -3.35 -20.29 -19.24
N GLY A 96 -3.42 -20.25 -20.57
CA GLY A 96 -2.27 -19.90 -21.42
C GLY A 96 -1.77 -18.47 -21.20
N GLU A 97 -2.65 -17.52 -20.89
CA GLU A 97 -2.24 -16.14 -20.57
C GLU A 97 -1.58 -16.07 -19.19
N ILE A 98 -2.09 -16.83 -18.22
CA ILE A 98 -1.53 -16.93 -16.87
C ILE A 98 -0.11 -17.47 -16.94
N ASP A 99 0.08 -18.60 -17.62
CA ASP A 99 1.39 -19.23 -17.77
C ASP A 99 2.38 -18.35 -18.55
N ASN A 100 1.93 -17.68 -19.61
CA ASN A 100 2.77 -16.76 -20.37
C ASN A 100 3.20 -15.56 -19.53
N LEU A 101 2.31 -15.00 -18.70
CA LEU A 101 2.65 -13.90 -17.80
C LEU A 101 3.66 -14.36 -16.75
N ILE A 102 3.45 -15.52 -16.14
CA ILE A 102 4.36 -16.08 -15.13
C ILE A 102 5.74 -16.33 -15.72
N LYS A 103 5.82 -16.94 -16.90
CA LYS A 103 7.09 -17.12 -17.63
C LYS A 103 7.78 -15.79 -17.92
N LYS A 104 7.02 -14.74 -18.28
CA LYS A 104 7.57 -13.41 -18.52
C LYS A 104 8.11 -12.76 -17.25
N VAL A 105 7.43 -12.94 -16.12
CA VAL A 105 7.79 -12.33 -14.84
C VAL A 105 8.98 -13.01 -14.18
N PHE A 106 9.00 -14.34 -14.17
CA PHE A 106 10.00 -15.12 -13.45
C PHE A 106 11.11 -15.69 -14.33
N GLY A 107 10.95 -15.63 -15.65
CA GLY A 107 11.91 -16.17 -16.61
C GLY A 107 12.09 -17.67 -16.44
N SER A 108 13.34 -18.11 -16.30
CA SER A 108 13.75 -19.51 -16.10
C SER A 108 13.88 -19.92 -14.64
N ARG A 109 13.41 -19.11 -13.68
CA ARG A 109 13.39 -19.51 -12.26
C ARG A 109 12.24 -20.49 -12.04
N GLU A 110 12.55 -21.70 -11.59
CA GLU A 110 11.53 -22.62 -11.08
C GLU A 110 10.94 -22.05 -9.79
N ILE A 111 9.62 -21.91 -9.77
CA ILE A 111 8.88 -21.50 -8.59
C ILE A 111 7.72 -22.47 -8.43
N GLU A 112 7.68 -23.13 -7.28
CA GLU A 112 6.58 -23.97 -6.85
C GLU A 112 5.45 -23.07 -6.36
N LEU A 113 4.69 -22.49 -7.30
CA LEU A 113 3.39 -21.88 -7.00
C LEU A 113 2.28 -22.89 -7.29
N THR A 114 1.33 -23.00 -6.37
CA THR A 114 0.06 -23.69 -6.62
C THR A 114 -0.73 -22.96 -7.70
N ASP A 115 -1.62 -23.66 -8.42
CA ASP A 115 -2.44 -23.02 -9.47
C ASP A 115 -3.31 -21.87 -8.94
N LYS A 116 -3.70 -21.96 -7.66
CA LYS A 116 -4.40 -20.87 -6.96
C LYS A 116 -3.53 -19.63 -6.83
N GLU A 117 -2.27 -19.77 -6.42
CA GLU A 117 -1.35 -18.64 -6.25
C GLU A 117 -0.94 -18.05 -7.60
N LYS A 118 -0.74 -18.89 -8.63
CA LYS A 118 -0.51 -18.43 -10.01
C LYS A 118 -1.64 -17.54 -10.50
N ARG A 119 -2.88 -17.97 -10.27
CA ARG A 119 -4.08 -17.21 -10.62
C ARG A 119 -4.18 -15.91 -9.83
N GLU A 120 -3.96 -15.96 -8.51
CA GLU A 120 -4.04 -14.77 -7.66
C GLU A 120 -2.94 -13.75 -8.01
N LEU A 121 -1.75 -14.22 -8.34
CA LEU A 121 -0.67 -13.38 -8.85
C LEU A 121 -1.05 -12.70 -10.17
N TYR A 122 -1.61 -13.46 -11.12
CA TYR A 122 -2.12 -12.91 -12.38
C TYR A 122 -3.17 -11.82 -12.15
N LEU A 123 -4.14 -12.08 -11.27
CA LEU A 123 -5.20 -11.13 -10.93
C LEU A 123 -4.62 -9.88 -10.25
N SER A 124 -3.71 -10.06 -9.30
CA SER A 124 -3.02 -8.97 -8.60
C SER A 124 -2.23 -8.07 -9.55
N LEU A 125 -1.58 -8.64 -10.57
CA LEU A 125 -0.85 -7.89 -11.60
C LEU A 125 -1.74 -7.10 -12.55
N ASN A 126 -2.98 -7.55 -12.76
CA ASN A 126 -3.98 -6.83 -13.54
C ASN A 126 -4.85 -5.90 -12.66
N CYS A 127 -4.75 -5.99 -11.34
CA CYS A 127 -5.52 -5.17 -10.43
C CYS A 127 -4.83 -3.81 -10.19
N PRO A 128 -5.42 -2.68 -10.60
CA PRO A 128 -4.84 -1.35 -10.36
C PRO A 128 -4.67 -1.04 -8.88
N ILE A 129 -5.54 -1.59 -8.01
CA ILE A 129 -5.49 -1.41 -6.56
C ILE A 129 -4.28 -2.17 -5.99
N CYS A 130 -4.11 -3.46 -6.30
CA CYS A 130 -3.00 -4.26 -5.79
C CYS A 130 -1.65 -3.81 -6.35
N ARG A 131 -1.58 -3.30 -7.59
CA ARG A 131 -0.34 -2.70 -8.12
C ARG A 131 0.14 -1.51 -7.29
N ILE A 132 -0.78 -0.71 -6.75
CA ILE A 132 -0.43 0.45 -5.93
C ILE A 132 -0.16 0.01 -4.49
N PHE A 133 -1.08 -0.73 -3.86
CA PHE A 133 -1.07 -0.99 -2.42
C PHE A 133 -0.49 -2.35 -2.01
N GLY A 134 -0.23 -3.24 -2.96
CA GLY A 134 0.20 -4.62 -2.75
C GLY A 134 -0.95 -5.61 -2.55
N SER A 135 -0.62 -6.90 -2.66
CA SER A 135 -1.42 -8.07 -2.24
C SER A 135 -0.50 -9.06 -1.51
N LYS A 136 -0.94 -10.30 -1.26
CA LYS A 136 -0.08 -11.33 -0.65
C LYS A 136 1.04 -11.77 -1.61
N GLU A 137 0.78 -11.66 -2.91
CA GLU A 137 1.59 -12.19 -4.00
C GLU A 137 2.53 -11.12 -4.56
N ILE A 138 2.09 -9.85 -4.59
CA ILE A 138 2.90 -8.73 -5.10
C ILE A 138 3.10 -7.62 -4.08
N SER A 139 4.33 -7.07 -4.09
CA SER A 139 4.64 -5.87 -3.32
C SER A 139 4.09 -4.63 -4.03
N GLY A 140 3.41 -3.75 -3.30
CA GLY A 140 2.87 -2.49 -3.84
C GLY A 140 3.96 -1.47 -4.18
N LYS A 141 3.62 -0.49 -5.02
CA LYS A 141 4.52 0.64 -5.37
C LYS A 141 4.45 1.80 -4.37
N LEU A 142 3.37 1.89 -3.58
CA LEU A 142 3.17 2.96 -2.60
C LEU A 142 3.74 2.58 -1.23
N ASN A 143 4.71 3.36 -0.77
CA ASN A 143 5.25 3.30 0.59
C ASN A 143 4.72 4.47 1.42
N ILE A 144 4.10 4.16 2.55
CA ILE A 144 3.58 5.13 3.52
C ILE A 144 4.37 4.97 4.81
N THR A 145 4.82 6.08 5.37
CA THR A 145 5.47 6.12 6.69
C THR A 145 4.45 6.53 7.75
N ASP A 146 4.75 6.24 9.01
CA ASP A 146 3.91 6.66 10.12
C ASP A 146 3.70 8.17 10.12
N GLY A 147 2.47 8.59 10.37
CA GLY A 147 2.12 9.99 10.56
C GLY A 147 2.59 10.45 11.94
N ILE A 148 3.34 11.54 11.97
CA ILE A 148 3.77 12.18 13.21
C ILE A 148 2.86 13.35 13.53
N ILE A 149 2.52 13.51 14.80
CA ILE A 149 1.79 14.69 15.27
C ILE A 149 2.80 15.82 15.47
N ILE A 150 2.61 16.90 14.71
CA ILE A 150 3.46 18.09 14.71
C ILE A 150 2.63 19.24 15.28
N SER A 151 3.19 20.01 16.22
CA SER A 151 2.52 21.24 16.67
C SER A 151 2.60 22.32 15.60
N ARG A 152 1.67 23.29 15.62
CA ARG A 152 1.64 24.37 14.62
C ARG A 152 2.97 25.13 14.52
N ASP A 153 3.59 25.41 15.67
CA ASP A 153 4.90 26.08 15.77
C ASP A 153 6.06 25.26 15.17
N GLN A 154 5.91 23.94 15.08
CA GLN A 154 6.92 23.06 14.49
C GLN A 154 6.78 22.93 12.97
N LEU A 155 5.58 23.12 12.42
CA LEU A 155 5.32 23.09 10.97
C LEU A 155 6.05 24.23 10.25
N GLU A 156 6.00 25.45 10.81
CA GLU A 156 6.67 26.64 10.26
C GLU A 156 8.21 26.51 10.25
N ASN A 157 8.77 25.69 11.13
CA ASN A 157 10.21 25.47 11.26
C ASN A 157 10.73 24.22 10.49
N GLN A 158 9.83 23.42 9.89
CA GLN A 158 10.15 22.09 9.37
C GLN A 158 10.32 21.99 7.85
N GLU A 159 10.13 23.06 7.08
CA GLU A 159 10.14 22.98 5.60
C GLU A 159 11.41 22.36 5.00
N TRP A 160 12.55 22.28 5.72
CA TRP A 160 13.82 21.80 5.14
C TRP A 160 14.66 20.82 5.99
N ALA A 161 14.28 20.52 7.24
CA ALA A 161 15.20 19.83 8.18
C ALA A 161 15.20 18.30 8.09
N TRP A 162 14.07 17.69 7.75
CA TRP A 162 13.89 16.22 7.80
C TRP A 162 14.21 15.52 6.46
N ILE A 163 14.16 16.24 5.33
CA ILE A 163 14.57 15.75 4.00
C ILE A 163 16.03 15.29 4.00
N ARG A 164 16.91 15.96 4.76
CA ARG A 164 18.34 15.59 4.86
C ARG A 164 18.61 14.29 5.64
N GLN A 165 17.64 13.79 6.42
CA GLN A 165 17.82 12.58 7.24
C GLN A 165 17.26 11.32 6.58
N LEU A 166 16.36 11.46 5.60
CA LEU A 166 15.72 10.33 4.91
C LEU A 166 16.34 9.99 3.54
N ILE A 167 17.23 10.84 3.02
CA ILE A 167 18.08 10.50 1.87
C ILE A 167 19.25 9.67 2.39
N PRO A 168 19.42 8.40 1.98
CA PRO A 168 20.60 7.63 2.32
C PRO A 168 21.86 8.39 1.88
N LYS A 169 22.87 8.47 2.75
CA LYS A 169 24.15 9.15 2.46
C LYS A 169 25.00 8.46 1.36
N GLU A 170 24.49 7.44 0.70
CA GLU A 170 25.24 6.60 -0.26
C GLU A 170 24.96 6.92 -1.74
N LEU A 171 24.55 8.15 -2.04
CA LEU A 171 24.58 8.68 -3.41
C LEU A 171 25.44 9.94 -3.42
N GLY A 172 26.75 9.72 -3.34
CA GLY A 172 27.82 10.69 -3.56
C GLY A 172 28.93 10.05 -4.37
#